data_AF-A0A651H2X0-F1
#
_entry.id   AF-A0A651H2X0-F1
#
_cell.length_a   1.000
_cell.length_b   1.000
_cell.length_c   1.000
_cell.angle_alpha   90.00
_cell.angle_beta   90.00
_cell.angle_gamma   90.00
#
_symmetry.space_group_name_H-M   'P 1'
#
loop_
_entity.id
_entity.type
_entity.pdbx_description
1 polymer ?
#
loop_
_entity_poly.entity_id
_entity_poly.type
_entity_poly.pdbx_seq_one_letter_code
_entity_poly.pdbx_strand_id
1 'polypeptide(L)'
;MKILPILSLALLVLFGPSFASEAEDKAGVKEKSSSSWSLITETPEEGFQLAIRLARKGVTETQPNREVLFAGREQYAPDPDSLIATSQVIALYFQTIAQANDHWRDNGYPSRAIEE
;
A
#
# COMPACT_ATOMS: atom_id res chain seq x y z
N MET A 1 18.48 -11.87 -67.53
CA MET A 1 19.46 -12.98 -67.56
C MET A 1 20.11 -13.05 -66.19
N LYS A 2 20.16 -14.14 -65.43
CA LYS A 2 19.66 -15.51 -65.53
C LYS A 2 19.88 -16.12 -64.12
N ILE A 3 18.81 -16.61 -63.49
CA ILE A 3 18.65 -17.85 -62.68
C ILE A 3 19.78 -18.39 -61.77
N LEU A 4 19.36 -18.69 -60.53
CA LEU A 4 19.99 -19.46 -59.45
C LEU A 4 19.93 -21.01 -59.69
N PRO A 5 20.78 -21.82 -59.03
CA PRO A 5 20.41 -23.14 -58.48
C PRO A 5 20.92 -23.31 -57.01
N ILE A 6 20.18 -23.73 -55.98
CA ILE A 6 19.50 -25.00 -55.60
C ILE A 6 20.42 -26.21 -55.29
N LEU A 7 20.21 -26.81 -54.09
CA LEU A 7 20.56 -28.17 -53.58
C LEU A 7 22.03 -28.42 -53.13
N SER A 8 22.39 -29.17 -52.07
CA SER A 8 21.70 -30.18 -51.25
C SER A 8 22.52 -30.54 -49.97
N LEU A 9 21.85 -30.57 -48.81
CA LEU A 9 21.78 -31.66 -47.81
C LEU A 9 23.06 -32.43 -47.36
N ALA A 10 23.45 -32.29 -46.08
CA ALA A 10 24.13 -33.34 -45.29
C ALA A 10 23.76 -33.26 -43.79
N LEU A 11 23.53 -34.44 -43.24
CA LEU A 11 23.01 -34.86 -41.93
C LEU A 11 24.16 -35.25 -40.98
N LEU A 12 24.13 -34.88 -39.67
CA LEU A 12 24.45 -35.82 -38.56
C LEU A 12 24.23 -35.20 -37.16
N VAL A 13 23.61 -35.99 -36.28
CA VAL A 13 23.30 -35.76 -34.86
C VAL A 13 24.43 -36.37 -33.98
N LEU A 14 24.47 -35.97 -32.69
CA LEU A 14 24.99 -36.70 -31.51
C LEU A 14 26.44 -36.42 -31.03
N PHE A 15 26.58 -35.45 -30.12
CA PHE A 15 27.46 -35.59 -28.95
C PHE A 15 27.00 -34.65 -27.82
N GLY A 16 26.23 -35.16 -26.85
CA GLY A 16 26.18 -34.61 -25.47
C GLY A 16 27.31 -35.22 -24.62
N PRO A 17 27.38 -35.04 -23.27
CA PRO A 17 26.38 -34.46 -22.35
C PRO A 17 26.96 -33.49 -21.27
N SER A 18 26.08 -33.04 -20.37
CA SER A 18 26.31 -32.65 -18.97
C SER A 18 26.90 -31.27 -18.62
N PHE A 19 26.01 -30.34 -18.27
CA PHE A 19 26.06 -29.53 -17.04
C PHE A 19 24.59 -29.33 -16.62
N ALA A 20 24.10 -30.11 -15.64
CA ALA A 20 24.00 -29.73 -14.23
C ALA A 20 23.00 -28.58 -13.98
N SER A 21 21.83 -28.99 -13.48
CA SER A 21 20.88 -28.29 -12.59
C SER A 21 21.25 -26.87 -12.15
N GLU A 22 20.32 -25.93 -12.34
CA GLU A 22 19.92 -24.99 -11.28
C GLU A 22 18.45 -24.63 -11.52
N ALA A 23 17.61 -24.90 -10.53
CA ALA A 23 16.18 -24.70 -10.57
C ALA A 23 15.83 -23.39 -9.85
N GLU A 24 15.58 -22.32 -10.59
CA GLU A 24 14.81 -21.14 -10.16
C GLU A 24 14.07 -20.64 -11.42
N ASP A 25 12.79 -20.29 -11.43
CA ASP A 25 12.22 -19.31 -10.52
C ASP A 25 10.68 -19.45 -10.50
N LYS A 26 10.10 -19.39 -9.31
CA LYS A 26 8.65 -19.43 -9.12
C LYS A 26 8.07 -18.07 -9.48
N ALA A 27 7.63 -17.91 -10.72
CA ALA A 27 6.73 -16.82 -11.12
C ALA A 27 5.31 -17.06 -10.58
N GLY A 28 5.17 -17.03 -9.25
CA GLY A 28 3.90 -16.74 -8.62
C GLY A 28 3.62 -15.26 -8.80
N VAL A 29 2.77 -14.93 -9.78
CA VAL A 29 2.14 -13.60 -9.85
C VAL A 29 1.41 -13.40 -8.53
N LYS A 30 2.02 -12.67 -7.59
CA LYS A 30 1.29 -12.13 -6.44
C LYS A 30 0.28 -11.14 -7.01
N GLU A 31 -0.96 -11.58 -7.14
CA GLU A 31 -2.09 -10.67 -7.28
C GLU A 31 -1.96 -9.61 -6.18
N LYS A 32 -1.64 -8.39 -6.61
CA LYS A 32 -1.71 -7.21 -5.77
C LYS A 32 -3.19 -7.01 -5.49
N SER A 33 -3.66 -7.64 -4.41
CA SER A 33 -5.00 -7.47 -3.85
C SER A 33 -5.37 -6.00 -3.93
N SER A 34 -6.31 -5.68 -4.81
CA SER A 34 -6.84 -4.35 -5.00
C SER A 34 -7.60 -3.99 -3.75
N SER A 35 -6.87 -3.43 -2.79
CA SER A 35 -7.44 -2.90 -1.57
C SER A 35 -8.30 -1.69 -1.91
N SER A 36 -9.59 -1.95 -2.18
CA SER A 36 -10.60 -0.90 -2.32
C SER A 36 -10.86 -0.31 -0.93
N TRP A 37 -10.12 0.73 -0.56
CA TRP A 37 -10.42 1.49 0.65
C TRP A 37 -11.66 2.34 0.42
N SER A 38 -12.56 2.37 1.40
CA SER A 38 -13.71 3.28 1.45
C SER A 38 -13.43 4.38 2.47
N LEU A 39 -13.86 5.61 2.15
CA LEU A 39 -13.89 6.72 3.10
C LEU A 39 -15.23 6.82 3.84
N ILE A 40 -16.20 5.97 3.50
CA ILE A 40 -17.53 5.97 4.11
C ILE A 40 -17.49 5.24 5.45
N THR A 41 -18.01 5.86 6.50
CA THR A 41 -18.11 5.33 7.87
C THR A 41 -19.48 5.66 8.46
N GLU A 42 -19.98 4.83 9.38
CA GLU A 42 -21.35 4.99 9.90
C GLU A 42 -21.45 6.14 10.90
N THR A 43 -20.37 6.38 11.65
CA THR A 43 -20.32 7.36 12.74
C THR A 43 -19.10 8.29 12.64
N PRO A 44 -19.15 9.48 13.28
CA PRO A 44 -17.99 10.37 13.38
C PRO A 44 -16.80 9.72 14.10
N GLU A 45 -17.04 8.93 15.14
CA GLU A 45 -15.99 8.23 15.88
C GLU A 45 -15.26 7.23 14.98
N GLU A 46 -15.99 6.42 14.20
CA GLU A 46 -15.39 5.53 13.20
C GLU A 46 -14.60 6.31 12.14
N GLY A 47 -15.11 7.47 11.73
CA GLY A 47 -14.43 8.38 10.82
C GLY A 47 -13.10 8.88 11.38
N PHE A 48 -13.07 9.20 12.68
CA PHE A 48 -11.85 9.60 13.37
C PHE A 48 -10.84 8.45 13.49
N GLN A 49 -11.31 7.24 13.83
CA GLN A 49 -10.47 6.05 13.86
C GLN A 49 -9.92 5.68 12.47
N LEU A 50 -10.70 5.93 11.40
CA LEU A 50 -10.22 5.82 10.02
C LEU A 50 -9.13 6.87 9.73
N ALA A 51 -9.31 8.12 10.14
CA ALA A 51 -8.32 9.19 9.97
C ALA A 51 -6.97 8.82 10.62
N ILE A 52 -6.99 8.30 11.85
CA ILE A 52 -5.80 7.82 12.55
C ILE A 52 -5.11 6.69 11.77
N ARG A 53 -5.88 5.72 11.26
CA ARG A 53 -5.33 4.62 10.45
C ARG A 53 -4.66 5.14 9.18
N LEU A 54 -5.27 6.06 8.46
CA LEU A 54 -4.70 6.64 7.23
C LEU A 54 -3.42 7.41 7.53
N ALA A 55 -3.40 8.24 8.57
CA ALA A 55 -2.19 8.95 9.01
C ALA A 55 -1.03 8.00 9.29
N ARG A 56 -1.28 6.94 10.07
CA ARG A 56 -0.27 5.90 10.39
C ARG A 56 0.17 5.12 9.16
N LYS A 57 -0.76 4.85 8.23
CA LYS A 57 -0.48 4.14 6.98
C LYS A 57 0.49 4.96 6.12
N GLY A 58 0.32 6.27 6.00
CA GLY A 58 1.27 7.13 5.29
C GLY A 58 2.71 7.01 5.80
N VAL A 59 2.90 7.01 7.12
CA VAL A 59 4.24 6.81 7.73
C VAL A 59 4.79 5.41 7.45
N THR A 60 3.94 4.37 7.54
CA THR A 60 4.39 2.99 7.34
C THR A 60 4.69 2.67 5.87
N GLU A 61 3.96 3.29 4.93
CA GLU A 61 4.22 3.15 3.49
C GLU A 61 5.50 3.88 3.07
N THR A 62 5.80 5.04 3.68
CA THR A 62 7.03 5.80 3.39
C THR A 62 8.26 5.19 4.04
N GLN A 63 8.13 4.60 5.22
CA GLN A 63 9.19 3.87 5.91
C GLN A 63 8.75 2.44 6.28
N PRO A 64 9.08 1.44 5.45
CA PRO A 64 8.68 0.05 5.70
C PRO A 64 9.53 -0.65 6.77
N ASN A 65 10.72 -0.14 7.11
CA ASN A 65 11.57 -0.74 8.13
C ASN A 65 11.04 -0.44 9.54
N ARG A 66 10.56 -1.49 10.22
CA ARG A 66 10.00 -1.39 11.56
C ARG A 66 11.01 -0.96 12.61
N GLU A 67 12.28 -1.37 12.51
CA GLU A 67 13.32 -1.00 13.48
C GLU A 67 13.56 0.51 13.47
N VAL A 68 13.58 1.11 12.28
CA VAL A 68 13.69 2.57 12.12
C VAL A 68 12.48 3.28 12.73
N LEU A 69 11.26 2.76 12.51
CA LEU A 69 10.04 3.33 13.11
C LEU A 69 10.04 3.25 14.64
N PHE A 70 10.52 2.14 15.21
CA PHE A 70 10.63 1.97 16.66
C PHE A 70 11.66 2.91 17.26
N ALA A 71 12.84 3.01 16.64
CA ALA A 71 13.88 3.94 17.09
C ALA A 71 13.41 5.41 17.04
N GLY A 72 12.66 5.80 16.00
CA GLY A 72 12.09 7.15 15.91
C GLY A 72 11.08 7.47 17.01
N ARG A 73 10.34 6.47 17.52
CA ARG A 73 9.32 6.67 18.57
C ARG A 73 9.88 7.26 19.85
N GLU A 74 11.08 6.86 20.24
CA GLU A 74 11.73 7.39 21.45
C GLU A 74 11.93 8.91 21.37
N GLN A 75 12.04 9.47 20.15
CA GLN A 75 12.24 10.89 19.91
C GLN A 75 10.92 11.67 19.88
N TYR A 76 9.94 11.21 19.09
CA TYR A 76 8.72 12.00 18.85
C TYR A 76 7.61 11.76 19.89
N ALA A 77 7.60 10.62 20.58
CA ALA A 77 6.52 10.29 21.53
C ALA A 77 6.47 11.22 22.77
N PRO A 78 7.60 11.65 23.36
CA PRO A 78 7.58 12.60 24.48
C PRO A 78 7.57 14.07 24.05
N ASP A 79 7.72 14.37 22.77
CA ASP A 79 7.84 15.73 22.25
C ASP A 79 6.45 16.37 21.98
N PRO A 80 6.07 17.45 22.68
CA PRO A 80 4.77 18.09 22.51
C PRO A 80 4.53 18.60 21.09
N ASP A 81 5.56 19.13 20.41
CA ASP A 81 5.43 19.65 19.06
C ASP A 81 5.12 18.53 18.07
N SER A 82 5.77 17.37 18.22
CA SER A 82 5.46 16.16 17.46
C SER A 82 4.04 15.63 17.72
N LEU A 83 3.57 15.69 18.97
CA LEU A 83 2.18 15.28 19.30
C LEU A 83 1.15 16.22 18.67
N ILE A 84 1.41 17.53 18.69
CA ILE A 84 0.56 18.53 18.03
C ILE A 84 0.57 18.33 16.51
N ALA A 85 1.74 18.12 15.92
CA ALA A 85 1.87 17.85 14.48
C ALA A 85 1.12 16.57 14.08
N THR A 86 1.19 15.51 14.89
CA THR A 86 0.43 14.28 14.67
C THR A 86 -1.08 14.54 14.70
N SER A 87 -1.55 15.32 15.69
CA SER A 87 -2.94 15.73 15.78
C SER A 87 -3.40 16.52 14.54
N GLN A 88 -2.58 17.43 14.04
CA GLN A 88 -2.88 18.19 12.82
C GLN A 88 -3.05 17.27 11.60
N VAL A 89 -2.18 16.28 11.42
CA VAL A 89 -2.31 15.32 10.29
C VAL A 89 -3.61 14.53 10.39
N ILE A 90 -3.99 14.08 11.59
CA ILE A 90 -5.25 13.37 11.83
C ILE A 90 -6.44 14.30 11.50
N ALA A 91 -6.40 15.56 11.92
CA ALA A 91 -7.44 16.54 11.64
C ALA A 91 -7.67 16.74 10.12
N LEU A 92 -6.59 16.77 9.32
CA LEU A 92 -6.68 16.90 7.87
C LEU A 92 -7.35 15.67 7.20
N TYR A 93 -7.00 14.46 7.62
CA TYR A 93 -7.70 13.26 7.15
C TYR A 93 -9.16 13.25 7.60
N PHE A 94 -9.43 13.59 8.85
CA PHE A 94 -10.78 13.63 9.39
C PHE A 94 -11.66 14.65 8.67
N GLN A 95 -11.14 15.82 8.31
CA GLN A 95 -11.84 16.80 7.48
C GLN A 95 -12.29 16.18 6.15
N THR A 96 -11.40 15.44 5.49
CA THR A 96 -11.70 14.78 4.21
C THR A 96 -12.74 13.67 4.37
N ILE A 97 -12.61 12.86 5.42
CA ILE A 97 -13.55 11.78 5.73
C ILE A 97 -14.92 12.35 6.09
N ALA A 98 -14.98 13.38 6.93
CA ALA A 98 -16.22 14.03 7.30
C ALA A 98 -16.95 14.60 6.07
N GLN A 99 -16.21 15.22 5.14
CA GLN A 99 -16.78 15.68 3.87
C GLN A 99 -17.30 14.52 3.01
N ALA A 100 -16.59 13.38 2.97
CA ALA A 100 -17.03 12.19 2.24
C ALA A 100 -18.32 11.56 2.83
N ASN A 101 -18.62 11.80 4.10
CA ASN A 101 -19.77 11.28 4.83
C ASN A 101 -20.89 12.31 5.05
N ASP A 102 -20.85 13.45 4.33
CA ASP A 102 -21.76 14.59 4.54
C ASP A 102 -21.93 14.99 6.01
N HIS A 103 -20.83 14.93 6.77
CA HIS A 103 -20.79 15.20 8.21
C HIS A 103 -21.81 14.41 9.05
N TRP A 104 -22.26 13.24 8.57
CA TRP A 104 -23.20 12.34 9.24
C TRP A 104 -24.57 12.97 9.58
N ARG A 105 -24.97 14.04 8.86
CA ARG A 105 -26.20 14.81 9.15
C ARG A 105 -27.48 13.97 9.03
N ASP A 106 -27.50 13.03 8.10
CA ASP A 106 -28.70 12.24 7.76
C ASP A 106 -28.87 10.97 8.59
N ASN A 107 -27.82 10.51 9.27
CA ASN A 107 -27.81 9.24 10.01
C ASN A 107 -28.40 9.36 11.43
N GLY A 108 -29.11 10.45 11.73
CA GLY A 108 -29.67 10.69 13.06
C GLY A 108 -28.63 10.91 14.16
N TYR A 109 -27.36 11.12 13.80
CA TYR A 109 -26.30 11.38 14.77
C TYR A 109 -26.52 12.78 15.37
N PRO A 110 -26.71 12.90 16.69
CA PRO A 110 -27.03 14.19 17.29
C PRO A 110 -25.84 15.13 17.10
N SER A 111 -26.11 16.31 16.54
CA SER A 111 -25.10 17.35 16.26
C SER A 111 -24.41 17.92 17.51
N ARG A 112 -24.68 17.37 18.70
CA ARG A 112 -24.28 17.88 20.03
C ARG A 112 -23.67 16.83 20.97
N ALA A 113 -23.18 15.70 20.48
CA ALA A 113 -22.47 14.75 21.34
C ALA A 113 -20.96 15.03 21.33
N ILE A 114 -20.53 16.01 22.12
CA ILE A 114 -19.20 15.99 22.76
C ILE A 114 -19.51 16.02 24.25
N GLU A 115 -19.73 14.85 24.84
CA GLU A 115 -19.62 14.71 26.29
C GLU A 115 -18.13 14.44 26.56
N GLU A 116 -17.53 15.39 27.29
CA GLU A 116 -16.10 15.44 27.65
C GLU A 116 -15.66 14.24 28.50
#